data_AF-A0A151XZI4-F1
#
_entry.id   AF-A0A151XZI4-F1
#
_cell.length_a   1.000
_cell.length_b   1.000
_cell.length_c   1.000
_cell.angle_alpha   90.00
_cell.angle_beta   90.00
_cell.angle_gamma   90.00
#
_symmetry.space_group_name_H-M   'P 1'
#
loop_
_entity.id
_entity.type
_entity.pdbx_description
1 polymer ?
#
loop_
_entity_poly.entity_id
_entity_poly.type
_entity_poly.pdbx_seq_one_letter_code
_entity_poly.pdbx_strand_id
1 'polypeptide(L)'
;MYKSLTAFSLFLISSALPAAEQTGALWSYSGQTAPIHWSSLDPHYGSCAGQNQSPINIERGVDAKLAPLKFNYRTQAKQIKVNELTLQVDFNSGASVVIDGQPFELKQFHIHTPSENWLHGKQYPLELHLVHANAQGELAVVALLYKQGQENKALNTVLRHMPKSENAVQLNRKINAAEILPKRLAYYRFNGSLTTPPCTEGVRWIVLKEIQTVSAQQLHAFEQQLEHPNNRPVQPQNARLVLE
;
A
#
# COMPACT_ATOMS: atom_id res chain seq x y z
N MET A 1 53.45 34.87 -48.76
CA MET A 1 52.63 35.27 -47.59
C MET A 1 52.17 34.00 -46.87
N TYR A 2 52.87 33.64 -45.80
CA TYR A 2 52.52 32.51 -44.94
C TYR A 2 51.23 32.83 -44.18
N LYS A 3 50.22 31.96 -44.22
CA LYS A 3 49.11 32.00 -43.28
C LYS A 3 49.09 30.69 -42.50
N SER A 4 49.12 30.89 -41.19
CA SER A 4 49.37 29.93 -40.12
C SER A 4 48.25 28.91 -39.98
N LEU A 5 48.62 27.68 -39.65
CA LEU A 5 47.73 26.71 -39.01
C LEU A 5 47.34 27.21 -37.61
N THR A 6 46.08 26.99 -37.25
CA THR A 6 45.65 26.89 -35.85
C THR A 6 44.58 25.82 -35.77
N ALA A 7 44.99 24.63 -35.30
CA ALA A 7 44.09 23.56 -34.91
C ALA A 7 43.45 23.94 -33.57
N PHE A 8 42.12 24.04 -33.54
CA PHE A 8 41.36 24.20 -32.31
C PHE A 8 40.85 22.83 -31.88
N SER A 9 41.57 22.20 -30.96
CA SER A 9 41.11 21.00 -30.26
C SER A 9 39.99 21.39 -29.30
N LEU A 10 38.73 21.10 -29.65
CA LEU A 10 37.63 21.16 -28.69
C LEU A 10 37.76 19.99 -27.72
N PHE A 11 38.28 20.27 -26.52
CA PHE A 11 38.07 19.43 -25.35
C PHE A 11 36.59 19.51 -24.97
N LEU A 12 35.80 18.48 -25.30
CA LEU A 12 34.51 18.26 -24.66
C LEU A 12 34.77 17.82 -23.23
N ILE A 13 34.68 18.79 -22.31
CA ILE A 13 34.67 18.55 -20.87
C ILE A 13 33.43 17.68 -20.58
N SER A 14 33.66 16.41 -20.29
CA SER A 14 32.66 15.52 -19.72
C SER A 14 32.26 16.05 -18.35
N SER A 15 31.18 16.84 -18.29
CA SER A 15 30.51 17.17 -17.05
C SER A 15 29.80 15.91 -16.53
N ALA A 16 30.56 15.04 -15.87
CA ALA A 16 30.00 14.06 -14.97
C ALA A 16 29.35 14.83 -13.82
N LEU A 17 28.02 14.99 -13.91
CA LEU A 17 27.23 15.43 -12.77
C LEU A 17 27.40 14.36 -11.69
N PRO A 18 27.78 14.72 -10.44
CA PRO A 18 27.67 13.78 -9.35
C PRO A 18 26.19 13.40 -9.21
N ALA A 19 25.87 12.13 -9.41
CA ALA A 19 24.61 11.57 -8.96
C ALA A 19 24.61 11.71 -7.44
N ALA A 20 23.84 12.67 -6.93
CA ALA A 20 23.52 12.71 -5.52
C ALA A 20 22.70 11.45 -5.23
N GLU A 21 23.34 10.43 -4.66
CA GLU A 21 22.62 9.38 -3.94
C GLU A 21 21.85 10.05 -2.80
N GLN A 22 20.58 10.39 -3.04
CA GLN A 22 19.66 10.66 -1.94
C GLN A 22 19.27 9.33 -1.32
N THR A 23 20.01 8.92 -0.29
CA THR A 23 19.75 7.74 0.53
C THR A 23 18.65 8.03 1.56
N GLY A 24 17.44 8.35 1.09
CA GLY A 24 16.24 8.53 1.91
C GLY A 24 14.99 8.57 1.05
N ALA A 25 13.86 8.11 1.57
CA ALA A 25 12.59 8.23 0.87
C ALA A 25 12.32 9.72 0.56
N LEU A 26 12.08 10.05 -0.72
CA LEU A 26 11.77 11.42 -1.16
C LEU A 26 10.45 11.96 -0.58
N TRP A 27 9.68 11.14 0.12
CA TRP A 27 8.36 11.44 0.64
C TRP A 27 8.18 10.85 2.04
N SER A 28 7.29 11.45 2.84
CA SER A 28 6.90 10.94 4.16
C SER A 28 5.43 11.26 4.46
N TYR A 29 4.97 10.95 5.68
CA TYR A 29 3.61 11.28 6.13
C TYR A 29 3.51 12.64 6.84
N SER A 30 4.61 13.39 7.01
CA SER A 30 4.59 14.67 7.74
C SER A 30 5.63 15.69 7.24
N GLY A 31 5.55 16.92 7.75
CA GLY A 31 6.49 18.00 7.40
C GLY A 31 6.47 18.40 5.92
N GLN A 32 7.63 18.76 5.39
CA GLN A 32 7.78 19.30 4.03
C GLN A 32 7.61 18.25 2.92
N THR A 33 7.63 16.96 3.28
CA THR A 33 7.47 15.83 2.34
C THR A 33 6.16 15.08 2.56
N ALA A 34 5.20 15.70 3.27
CA ALA A 34 3.89 15.16 3.61
C ALA A 34 2.99 14.92 2.37
N PRO A 35 1.86 14.18 2.53
CA PRO A 35 0.98 13.80 1.42
C PRO A 35 0.47 14.94 0.55
N ILE A 36 0.24 16.13 1.12
CA ILE A 36 -0.21 17.32 0.38
C ILE A 36 0.84 17.83 -0.62
N HIS A 37 2.11 17.46 -0.46
CA HIS A 37 3.21 17.88 -1.30
C HIS A 37 3.67 16.82 -2.30
N TRP A 38 3.26 15.56 -2.17
CA TRP A 38 3.81 14.43 -2.92
C TRP A 38 3.88 14.65 -4.44
N SER A 39 2.84 15.20 -5.07
CA SER A 39 2.83 15.43 -6.52
C SER A 39 3.87 16.44 -7.02
N SER A 40 4.47 17.22 -6.11
CA SER A 40 5.49 18.23 -6.41
C SER A 40 6.91 17.81 -6.01
N LEU A 41 7.06 16.72 -5.27
CA LEU A 41 8.37 16.26 -4.77
C LEU A 41 9.22 15.63 -5.87
N ASP A 42 8.58 14.94 -6.82
CA ASP A 42 9.25 14.26 -7.93
C ASP A 42 8.33 14.26 -9.17
N PRO A 43 8.85 14.49 -10.39
CA PRO A 43 8.05 14.44 -11.62
C PRO A 43 7.28 13.12 -11.82
N HIS A 44 7.78 11.99 -11.32
CA HIS A 44 7.11 10.69 -11.39
C HIS A 44 5.91 10.58 -10.45
N TYR A 45 5.77 11.48 -9.48
CA TYR A 45 4.66 11.50 -8.51
C TYR A 45 3.47 12.35 -8.99
N GLY A 46 3.49 12.84 -10.23
CA GLY A 46 2.41 13.68 -10.78
C GLY A 46 1.01 13.06 -10.66
N SER A 47 0.90 11.72 -10.67
CA SER A 47 -0.39 11.02 -10.48
C SER A 47 -0.99 11.23 -9.08
N CYS A 48 -0.21 11.64 -8.08
CA CYS A 48 -0.73 11.97 -6.75
C CYS A 48 -1.71 13.16 -6.76
N ALA A 49 -1.75 13.97 -7.82
CA ALA A 49 -2.75 15.02 -8.05
C ALA A 49 -3.92 14.56 -8.95
N GLY A 50 -4.04 13.25 -9.21
CA GLY A 50 -5.09 12.67 -10.03
C GLY A 50 -6.50 12.77 -9.43
N GLN A 51 -7.51 12.36 -10.19
CA GLN A 51 -8.92 12.48 -9.79
C GLN A 51 -9.54 11.17 -9.26
N ASN A 52 -8.89 10.03 -9.46
CA ASN A 52 -9.36 8.72 -8.99
C ASN A 52 -8.45 8.21 -7.86
N GLN A 53 -8.11 9.10 -6.93
CA GLN A 53 -7.15 8.79 -5.87
C GLN A 53 -7.77 8.02 -4.71
N SER A 54 -6.97 7.18 -4.08
CA SER A 54 -7.25 6.49 -2.82
C SER A 54 -6.41 7.08 -1.68
N PRO A 55 -6.83 6.97 -0.41
CA PRO A 55 -8.07 6.32 0.06
C PRO A 55 -9.30 7.22 -0.10
N ILE A 56 -10.49 6.72 0.23
CA ILE A 56 -11.74 7.52 0.22
C ILE A 56 -12.55 7.32 1.51
N ASN A 57 -13.46 8.25 1.77
CA ASN A 57 -14.57 8.03 2.69
C ASN A 57 -15.72 7.34 1.95
N ILE A 58 -15.99 6.08 2.27
CA ILE A 58 -17.11 5.32 1.71
C ILE A 58 -18.36 5.69 2.50
N GLU A 59 -19.11 6.67 2.00
CA GLU A 59 -20.33 7.14 2.64
C GLU A 59 -21.54 6.26 2.32
N ARG A 60 -21.67 5.84 1.06
CA ARG A 60 -22.78 5.04 0.53
C ARG A 60 -22.27 4.19 -0.62
N GLY A 61 -22.68 2.93 -0.67
CA GLY A 61 -22.54 2.11 -1.86
C GLY A 61 -23.79 2.17 -2.72
N VAL A 62 -23.63 1.78 -3.98
CA VAL A 62 -24.70 1.51 -4.92
C VAL A 62 -24.84 0.01 -5.00
N ASP A 63 -26.04 -0.49 -4.67
CA ASP A 63 -26.35 -1.92 -4.71
C ASP A 63 -26.02 -2.50 -6.09
N ALA A 64 -25.16 -3.52 -6.10
CA ALA A 64 -24.76 -4.21 -7.30
C ALA A 64 -24.70 -5.73 -7.05
N LYS A 65 -24.90 -6.51 -8.10
CA LYS A 65 -24.68 -7.96 -8.05
C LYS A 65 -23.19 -8.26 -8.17
N LEU A 66 -22.44 -7.97 -7.11
CA LEU A 66 -21.01 -8.22 -7.04
C LEU A 66 -20.72 -9.73 -6.99
N ALA A 67 -19.79 -10.19 -7.82
CA ALA A 67 -19.37 -11.58 -7.82
C ALA A 67 -18.69 -11.92 -6.47
N PRO A 68 -18.96 -13.10 -5.87
CA PRO A 68 -18.26 -13.53 -4.67
C PRO A 68 -16.74 -13.62 -4.88
N LEU A 69 -15.96 -13.11 -3.94
CA LEU A 69 -14.51 -13.24 -3.95
C LEU A 69 -14.10 -14.69 -3.74
N LYS A 70 -13.21 -15.19 -4.60
CA LYS A 70 -12.65 -16.55 -4.48
C LYS A 70 -11.16 -16.45 -4.20
N PHE A 71 -10.80 -16.67 -2.94
CA PHE A 71 -9.41 -16.70 -2.50
C PHE A 71 -8.84 -18.11 -2.60
N ASN A 72 -7.65 -18.23 -3.16
CA ASN A 72 -6.84 -19.44 -3.16
C ASN A 72 -5.46 -19.10 -2.60
N TYR A 73 -5.37 -18.97 -1.28
CA TYR A 73 -4.12 -18.63 -0.60
C TYR A 73 -3.42 -19.91 -0.12
N ARG A 74 -2.53 -20.44 -0.97
CA ARG A 74 -1.74 -21.66 -0.68
C ARG A 74 -0.25 -21.34 -0.50
N THR A 75 0.05 -20.16 0.02
CA THR A 75 1.43 -19.70 0.21
C THR A 75 1.66 -19.24 1.64
N GLN A 76 2.93 -19.09 1.98
CA GLN A 76 3.37 -18.57 3.26
C GLN A 76 4.24 -17.34 3.04
N ALA A 77 4.25 -16.48 4.07
CA ALA A 77 5.09 -15.31 4.06
C ALA A 77 6.56 -15.71 3.87
N LYS A 78 7.23 -14.98 2.98
CA LYS A 78 8.65 -15.08 2.65
C LYS A 78 9.47 -14.30 3.68
N GLN A 79 9.11 -13.05 3.90
CA GLN A 79 9.82 -12.15 4.79
C GLN A 79 8.87 -11.10 5.37
N ILE A 80 9.27 -10.54 6.50
CA ILE A 80 8.67 -9.36 7.11
C ILE A 80 9.73 -8.28 7.18
N LYS A 81 9.36 -7.06 6.86
CA LYS A 81 10.23 -5.88 6.94
C LYS A 81 9.44 -4.74 7.56
N VAL A 82 10.15 -3.94 8.32
CA VAL A 82 9.66 -2.65 8.81
C VAL A 82 10.60 -1.60 8.25
N ASN A 83 10.02 -0.53 7.75
CA ASN A 83 10.72 0.70 7.43
C ASN A 83 9.92 1.89 7.95
N GLU A 84 10.46 3.07 7.76
CA GLU A 84 9.89 4.39 8.05
C GLU A 84 8.51 4.66 7.42
N LEU A 85 8.00 3.78 6.54
CA LEU A 85 6.72 3.96 5.87
C LEU A 85 5.64 2.98 6.37
N THR A 86 6.02 1.73 6.61
CA THR A 86 5.08 0.68 7.04
C THR A 86 5.78 -0.59 7.55
N LEU A 87 4.99 -1.46 8.17
CA LEU A 87 5.29 -2.88 8.31
C LEU A 87 4.72 -3.64 7.11
N GLN A 88 5.58 -4.35 6.40
CA GLN A 88 5.21 -5.12 5.21
C GLN A 88 5.61 -6.59 5.35
N VAL A 89 4.71 -7.48 4.91
CA VAL A 89 4.94 -8.92 4.81
C VAL A 89 4.85 -9.34 3.34
N ASP A 90 5.96 -9.82 2.81
CA ASP A 90 6.06 -10.31 1.42
C ASP A 90 5.75 -11.80 1.36
N PHE A 91 5.08 -12.26 0.31
CA PHE A 91 4.70 -13.67 0.11
C PHE A 91 5.44 -14.32 -1.05
N ASN A 92 5.62 -15.64 -0.96
CA ASN A 92 6.00 -16.43 -2.14
C ASN A 92 4.81 -16.55 -3.09
N SER A 93 5.09 -16.89 -4.35
CA SER A 93 4.04 -17.15 -5.34
C SER A 93 3.08 -18.28 -4.92
N GLY A 94 1.91 -18.32 -5.55
CA GLY A 94 0.91 -19.39 -5.32
C GLY A 94 -0.24 -19.02 -4.38
N ALA A 95 -0.46 -17.74 -4.11
CA ALA A 95 -1.68 -17.23 -3.51
C ALA A 95 -2.36 -16.21 -4.42
N SER A 96 -3.67 -16.33 -4.62
CA SER A 96 -4.41 -15.39 -5.48
C SER A 96 -5.85 -15.17 -5.01
N VAL A 97 -6.46 -14.10 -5.54
CA VAL A 97 -7.90 -13.83 -5.51
C VAL A 97 -8.41 -13.69 -6.95
N VAL A 98 -9.63 -14.16 -7.23
CA VAL A 98 -10.27 -13.93 -8.54
C VAL A 98 -11.13 -12.66 -8.48
N ILE A 99 -10.84 -11.71 -9.37
CA ILE A 99 -11.57 -10.45 -9.55
C ILE A 99 -11.83 -10.29 -11.05
N ASP A 100 -13.06 -9.99 -11.45
CA ASP A 100 -13.46 -9.88 -12.87
C ASP A 100 -13.12 -11.11 -13.72
N GLY A 101 -13.18 -12.30 -13.12
CA GLY A 101 -12.82 -13.56 -13.79
C GLY A 101 -11.33 -13.77 -13.98
N GLN A 102 -10.47 -12.87 -13.50
CA GLN A 102 -9.02 -12.96 -13.62
C GLN A 102 -8.35 -13.24 -12.27
N PRO A 103 -7.28 -14.04 -12.23
CA PRO A 103 -6.49 -14.24 -11.03
C PRO A 103 -5.55 -13.05 -10.78
N PHE A 104 -5.63 -12.49 -9.57
CA PHE A 104 -4.68 -11.51 -9.04
C PHE A 104 -3.85 -12.18 -7.96
N GLU A 105 -2.55 -12.32 -8.20
CA GLU A 105 -1.61 -12.97 -7.31
C GLU A 105 -1.22 -12.05 -6.16
N LEU A 106 -1.31 -12.54 -4.92
CA LEU A 106 -0.89 -11.84 -3.71
C LEU A 106 0.62 -11.64 -3.73
N LYS A 107 1.05 -10.39 -3.56
CA LYS A 107 2.47 -10.03 -3.51
C LYS A 107 2.92 -9.75 -2.08
N GLN A 108 2.12 -8.96 -1.37
CA GLN A 108 2.41 -8.52 -0.01
C GLN A 108 1.13 -8.16 0.73
N PHE A 109 1.22 -8.06 2.06
CA PHE A 109 0.35 -7.12 2.78
C PHE A 109 1.17 -6.12 3.57
N HIS A 110 0.54 -5.00 3.92
CA HIS A 110 1.09 -3.99 4.82
C HIS A 110 -0.02 -3.35 5.67
N ILE A 111 0.39 -2.59 6.69
CA ILE A 111 -0.51 -2.04 7.70
C ILE A 111 -0.44 -0.51 7.74
N HIS A 112 -1.59 0.12 7.95
CA HIS A 112 -1.74 1.52 8.30
C HIS A 112 -2.39 1.69 9.66
N THR A 113 -1.87 2.62 10.47
CA THR A 113 -2.47 3.08 11.72
C THR A 113 -2.46 4.61 11.77
N PRO A 114 -3.62 5.29 11.84
CA PRO A 114 -4.99 4.76 11.70
C PRO A 114 -5.32 4.27 10.28
N SER A 115 -6.57 3.87 10.03
CA SER A 115 -7.03 3.43 8.71
C SER A 115 -6.96 4.55 7.68
N GLU A 116 -6.69 4.18 6.44
CA GLU A 116 -6.69 5.07 5.29
C GLU A 116 -8.12 5.31 4.80
N ASN A 117 -8.85 4.24 4.50
CA ASN A 117 -10.27 4.33 4.14
C ASN A 117 -11.12 4.60 5.38
N TRP A 118 -12.16 5.40 5.16
CA TRP A 118 -13.18 5.67 6.16
C TRP A 118 -14.50 5.02 5.73
N LEU A 119 -15.32 4.60 6.69
CA LEU A 119 -16.70 4.15 6.41
C LEU A 119 -17.68 5.09 7.11
N HIS A 120 -18.60 5.68 6.36
CA HIS A 120 -19.63 6.58 6.89
C HIS A 120 -19.06 7.70 7.78
N GLY A 121 -17.95 8.31 7.33
CA GLY A 121 -17.26 9.37 8.07
C GLY A 121 -16.44 8.88 9.27
N LYS A 122 -16.33 7.56 9.49
CA LYS A 122 -15.57 6.97 10.59
C LYS A 122 -14.24 6.40 10.13
N GLN A 123 -13.16 6.91 10.73
CA GLN A 123 -11.84 6.30 10.68
C GLN A 123 -11.73 5.16 11.70
N TYR A 124 -11.02 4.10 11.33
CA TYR A 124 -10.73 2.94 12.17
C TYR A 124 -9.28 3.00 12.68
N PRO A 125 -8.95 2.37 13.82
CA PRO A 125 -7.60 2.43 14.37
C PRO A 125 -6.53 1.71 13.54
N LEU A 126 -6.91 0.75 12.68
CA LEU A 126 -5.97 0.01 11.85
C LEU A 126 -6.62 -0.45 10.55
N GLU A 127 -5.86 -0.41 9.46
CA GLU A 127 -6.21 -1.00 8.17
C GLU A 127 -5.06 -1.85 7.62
N LEU A 128 -5.40 -3.02 7.07
CA LEU A 128 -4.44 -3.91 6.41
C LEU A 128 -4.77 -3.98 4.93
N HIS A 129 -3.77 -3.75 4.09
CA HIS A 129 -3.86 -3.85 2.64
C HIS A 129 -3.18 -5.12 2.13
N LEU A 130 -3.95 -6.05 1.57
CA LEU A 130 -3.43 -7.16 0.77
C LEU A 130 -3.29 -6.67 -0.68
N VAL A 131 -2.06 -6.62 -1.18
CA VAL A 131 -1.77 -6.12 -2.54
C VAL A 131 -1.55 -7.28 -3.49
N HIS A 132 -2.27 -7.23 -4.61
CA HIS A 132 -2.23 -8.25 -5.65
C HIS A 132 -1.93 -7.65 -7.02
N ALA A 133 -1.39 -8.48 -7.91
CA ALA A 133 -1.21 -8.14 -9.33
C ALA A 133 -1.61 -9.30 -10.24
N ASN A 134 -2.24 -9.02 -11.37
CA ASN A 134 -2.47 -10.02 -12.42
C ASN A 134 -1.26 -10.15 -13.37
N ALA A 135 -1.36 -11.03 -14.36
CA ALA A 135 -0.28 -11.28 -15.33
C ALA A 135 0.04 -10.06 -16.23
N GLN A 136 -0.87 -9.10 -16.33
CA GLN A 136 -0.69 -7.85 -17.08
C GLN A 136 -0.08 -6.73 -16.22
N GLY A 137 0.14 -6.98 -14.92
CA GLY A 137 0.65 -5.99 -13.98
C GLY A 137 -0.42 -5.05 -13.43
N GLU A 138 -1.70 -5.28 -13.73
CA GLU A 138 -2.80 -4.52 -13.12
C GLU A 138 -2.92 -4.88 -11.64
N LEU A 139 -3.24 -3.88 -10.82
CA LEU A 139 -3.26 -4.03 -9.37
C LEU A 139 -4.69 -4.18 -8.83
N ALA A 140 -4.79 -4.96 -7.77
CA ALA A 140 -5.95 -5.00 -6.89
C ALA A 140 -5.49 -4.92 -5.44
N VAL A 141 -6.27 -4.23 -4.61
CA VAL A 141 -6.03 -4.15 -3.16
C VAL A 141 -7.28 -4.61 -2.43
N VAL A 142 -7.11 -5.63 -1.58
CA VAL A 142 -8.14 -6.05 -0.62
C VAL A 142 -7.82 -5.44 0.72
N ALA A 143 -8.71 -4.59 1.23
CA ALA A 143 -8.53 -3.86 2.47
C ALA A 143 -9.39 -4.43 3.60
N LEU A 144 -8.79 -4.55 4.79
CA LEU A 144 -9.43 -5.01 6.02
C LEU A 144 -9.35 -3.92 7.07
N LEU A 145 -10.50 -3.45 7.54
CA LEU A 145 -10.60 -2.47 8.62
C LEU A 145 -10.73 -3.16 9.97
N TYR A 146 -10.04 -2.64 10.98
CA TYR A 146 -10.00 -3.19 12.33
C TYR A 146 -10.50 -2.17 13.33
N LYS A 147 -11.35 -2.60 14.26
CA LYS A 147 -11.72 -1.82 15.45
C LYS A 147 -11.03 -2.41 16.69
N GLN A 148 -10.81 -1.60 17.71
CA GLN A 148 -10.36 -2.11 19.00
C GLN A 148 -11.38 -3.11 19.56
N GLY A 149 -10.91 -4.26 20.04
CA GLY A 149 -11.76 -5.35 20.53
C GLY A 149 -10.93 -6.54 20.99
N GLN A 150 -11.40 -7.75 20.65
CA GLN A 150 -10.69 -8.98 20.97
C GLN A 150 -9.40 -9.12 20.16
N GLU A 151 -8.43 -9.81 20.76
CA GLU A 151 -7.14 -10.11 20.14
C GLU A 151 -7.31 -10.88 18.82
N ASN A 152 -6.60 -10.44 17.78
CA ASN A 152 -6.56 -11.12 16.50
C ASN A 152 -5.43 -12.15 16.46
N LYS A 153 -5.77 -13.44 16.40
CA LYS A 153 -4.78 -14.51 16.41
C LYS A 153 -3.80 -14.46 15.23
N ALA A 154 -4.25 -14.02 14.05
CA ALA A 154 -3.37 -13.91 12.89
C ALA A 154 -2.34 -12.80 13.07
N LEU A 155 -2.75 -11.64 13.61
CA LEU A 155 -1.84 -10.52 13.90
C LEU A 155 -0.80 -10.85 14.98
N ASN A 156 -1.09 -11.73 15.93
CA ASN A 156 -0.08 -12.20 16.88
C ASN A 156 1.12 -12.84 16.20
N THR A 157 0.88 -13.60 15.13
CA THR A 157 1.97 -14.23 14.39
C THR A 157 2.82 -13.19 13.66
N VAL A 158 2.20 -12.11 13.17
CA VAL A 158 2.91 -10.96 12.60
C VAL A 158 3.79 -10.29 13.66
N LEU A 159 3.19 -9.89 14.79
CA LEU A 159 3.87 -9.20 15.89
C LEU A 159 5.05 -10.00 16.46
N ARG A 160 4.91 -11.33 16.59
CA ARG A 160 6.00 -12.19 17.08
C ARG A 160 7.23 -12.21 16.18
N HIS A 161 7.08 -11.94 14.88
CA HIS A 161 8.17 -11.94 13.92
C HIS A 161 8.56 -10.54 13.46
N MET A 162 7.90 -9.52 13.99
CA MET A 162 8.21 -8.12 13.71
C MET A 162 9.68 -7.84 14.04
N PRO A 163 10.49 -7.38 13.07
CA PRO A 163 11.86 -6.98 13.32
C PRO A 163 11.92 -5.85 14.35
N LYS A 164 12.89 -5.89 15.27
CA LYS A 164 13.09 -4.82 16.28
C LYS A 164 13.76 -3.55 15.74
N SER A 165 14.30 -3.62 14.53
CA SER A 165 14.95 -2.51 13.82
C SER A 165 14.63 -2.60 12.33
N GLU A 166 14.91 -1.54 11.58
CA GLU A 166 14.73 -1.44 10.13
C GLU A 166 15.56 -2.49 9.38
N ASN A 167 15.06 -3.72 9.33
CA ASN A 167 15.69 -4.85 8.65
C ASN A 167 14.63 -5.84 8.20
N ALA A 168 14.86 -6.46 7.05
CA ALA A 168 14.05 -7.58 6.60
C ALA A 168 14.44 -8.86 7.36
N VAL A 169 13.46 -9.54 7.96
CA VAL A 169 13.62 -10.84 8.60
C VAL A 169 12.97 -11.91 7.70
N GLN A 170 13.77 -12.88 7.27
CA GLN A 170 13.25 -14.04 6.54
C GLN A 170 12.40 -14.91 7.46
N LEU A 171 11.25 -15.35 6.96
CA LEU A 171 10.30 -16.15 7.71
C LEU A 171 10.38 -17.60 7.30
N ASN A 172 10.52 -18.50 8.27
CA ASN A 172 10.41 -19.93 8.05
C ASN A 172 8.94 -20.39 8.11
N ARG A 173 8.11 -19.86 7.20
CA ARG A 173 6.76 -20.39 6.89
C ARG A 173 5.68 -20.23 7.97
N LYS A 174 5.71 -19.14 8.74
CA LYS A 174 4.83 -19.00 9.92
C LYS A 174 3.56 -18.17 9.71
N ILE A 175 3.52 -17.25 8.75
CA ILE A 175 2.35 -16.40 8.50
C ILE A 175 1.63 -16.91 7.25
N ASN A 176 0.36 -17.28 7.40
CA ASN A 176 -0.53 -17.70 6.32
C ASN A 176 -1.54 -16.58 6.02
N ALA A 177 -1.56 -16.09 4.79
CA ALA A 177 -2.48 -15.02 4.39
C ALA A 177 -3.96 -15.43 4.53
N ALA A 178 -4.28 -16.73 4.45
CA ALA A 178 -5.65 -17.22 4.61
C ALA A 178 -6.19 -16.97 6.02
N GLU A 179 -5.34 -16.97 7.04
CA GLU A 179 -5.72 -16.74 8.43
C GLU A 179 -6.06 -15.27 8.72
N ILE A 180 -5.65 -14.36 7.84
CA ILE A 180 -5.92 -12.92 7.93
C ILE A 180 -7.33 -12.59 7.45
N LEU A 181 -7.86 -13.40 6.52
CA LEU A 181 -9.16 -13.13 5.89
C LEU A 181 -10.32 -13.33 6.89
N PRO A 182 -11.35 -12.47 6.83
CA PRO A 182 -12.55 -12.62 7.63
C PRO A 182 -13.41 -13.79 7.14
N LYS A 183 -14.41 -14.16 7.93
CA LYS A 183 -15.34 -15.23 7.55
C LYS A 183 -16.31 -14.79 6.45
N ARG A 184 -16.80 -13.55 6.52
CA ARG A 184 -17.69 -12.97 5.49
C ARG A 184 -16.88 -12.07 4.57
N LEU A 185 -17.02 -12.32 3.27
CA LEU A 185 -16.26 -11.66 2.22
C LEU A 185 -17.10 -10.68 1.40
N ALA A 186 -18.22 -10.18 1.96
CA ALA A 186 -18.96 -9.08 1.34
C ALA A 186 -18.09 -7.82 1.34
N TYR A 187 -18.17 -7.01 0.28
CA TYR A 187 -17.20 -5.94 0.04
C TYR A 187 -17.81 -4.73 -0.63
N TYR A 188 -17.20 -3.57 -0.41
CA TYR A 188 -17.32 -2.41 -1.28
C TYR A 188 -16.28 -2.49 -2.40
N ARG A 189 -16.63 -1.97 -3.57
CA ARG A 189 -15.73 -1.93 -4.72
C ARG A 189 -15.69 -0.56 -5.36
N PHE A 190 -14.50 -0.07 -5.67
CA PHE A 190 -14.30 1.14 -6.47
C PHE A 190 -12.97 1.10 -7.23
N ASN A 191 -12.83 1.96 -8.24
CA ASN A 191 -11.55 2.19 -8.92
C ASN A 191 -10.81 3.33 -8.22
N GLY A 192 -9.54 3.10 -7.91
CA GLY A 192 -8.74 4.02 -7.13
C GLY A 192 -7.29 4.06 -7.58
N SER A 193 -6.41 4.42 -6.63
CA SER A 193 -4.96 4.49 -6.84
C SER A 193 -4.19 3.72 -5.77
N LEU A 194 -2.88 3.65 -5.92
CA LEU A 194 -2.00 3.44 -4.76
C LEU A 194 -2.15 4.62 -3.78
N THR A 195 -2.02 4.34 -2.48
CA THR A 195 -2.11 5.34 -1.41
C THR A 195 -0.75 5.94 -1.03
N THR A 196 0.30 5.52 -1.72
CA THR A 196 1.66 6.04 -1.59
C THR A 196 2.20 6.43 -2.97
N PRO A 197 3.18 7.34 -3.06
CA PRO A 197 3.83 7.68 -4.32
C PRO A 197 4.33 6.44 -5.07
N PRO A 198 4.15 6.36 -6.40
CA PRO A 198 3.71 7.43 -7.30
C PRO A 198 2.18 7.64 -7.41
N CYS A 199 1.37 7.06 -6.53
CA CYS A 199 -0.09 7.19 -6.50
C CYS A 199 -0.77 6.77 -7.83
N THR A 200 -0.24 5.74 -8.49
CA THR A 200 -0.73 5.23 -9.76
C THR A 200 -2.22 4.87 -9.67
N GLU A 201 -3.03 5.42 -10.58
CA GLU A 201 -4.46 5.12 -10.71
C GLU A 201 -4.71 3.78 -11.44
N GLY A 202 -5.98 3.35 -11.48
CA GLY A 202 -6.37 2.08 -12.12
C GLY A 202 -6.32 0.87 -11.19
N VAL A 203 -6.18 1.10 -9.89
CA VAL A 203 -6.16 0.05 -8.86
C VAL A 203 -7.60 -0.37 -8.53
N ARG A 204 -7.87 -1.68 -8.56
CA ARG A 204 -9.17 -2.23 -8.12
C ARG A 204 -9.19 -2.32 -6.60
N TRP A 205 -9.98 -1.47 -5.94
CA TRP A 205 -10.13 -1.50 -4.49
C TRP A 205 -11.31 -2.37 -4.07
N ILE A 206 -11.06 -3.23 -3.08
CA ILE A 206 -12.00 -4.18 -2.50
C ILE A 206 -11.94 -4.01 -0.98
N VAL A 207 -12.86 -3.24 -0.39
CA VAL A 207 -12.87 -2.99 1.06
C VAL A 207 -13.87 -3.94 1.72
N LEU A 208 -13.40 -4.88 2.54
CA LEU A 208 -14.28 -5.89 3.15
C LEU A 208 -15.20 -5.25 4.20
N LYS A 209 -16.49 -5.58 4.15
CA LYS A 209 -17.53 -5.04 5.04
C LYS A 209 -17.42 -5.59 6.47
N GLU A 210 -16.85 -6.79 6.65
CA GLU A 210 -16.69 -7.39 7.98
C GLU A 210 -15.52 -6.76 8.74
N ILE A 211 -15.82 -5.81 9.62
CA ILE A 211 -14.82 -5.16 10.48
C ILE A 211 -14.20 -6.17 11.45
N GLN A 212 -12.89 -6.32 11.36
CA GLN A 212 -12.10 -7.19 12.22
C GLN A 212 -11.81 -6.53 13.57
N THR A 213 -11.32 -7.30 14.53
CA THR A 213 -10.91 -6.78 15.84
C THR A 213 -9.39 -6.82 15.98
N VAL A 214 -8.84 -5.87 16.72
CA VAL A 214 -7.45 -5.83 17.18
C VAL A 214 -7.46 -5.49 18.68
N SER A 215 -6.65 -6.14 19.51
CA SER A 215 -6.60 -5.77 20.94
C SER A 215 -5.86 -4.44 21.13
N ALA A 216 -6.07 -3.80 22.27
CA ALA A 216 -5.35 -2.57 22.62
C ALA A 216 -3.83 -2.80 22.63
N GLN A 217 -3.37 -3.96 23.13
CA GLN A 217 -1.95 -4.32 23.16
C GLN A 217 -1.39 -4.53 21.75
N GLN A 218 -2.14 -5.18 20.86
CA GLN A 218 -1.73 -5.36 19.47
C GLN A 218 -1.65 -4.04 18.72
N LEU A 219 -2.67 -3.19 18.86
CA LEU A 219 -2.71 -1.88 18.24
C LEU A 219 -1.53 -1.02 18.68
N HIS A 220 -1.29 -0.95 20.00
CA HIS A 220 -0.16 -0.22 20.56
C HIS A 220 1.19 -0.75 20.03
N ALA A 221 1.35 -2.07 19.89
CA ALA A 221 2.58 -2.64 19.35
C ALA A 221 2.84 -2.22 17.89
N PHE A 222 1.80 -2.12 17.05
CA PHE A 222 1.95 -1.60 15.69
C PHE A 222 2.25 -0.11 15.67
N GLU A 223 1.52 0.70 16.46
CA GLU A 223 1.75 2.14 16.56
C GLU A 223 3.17 2.47 17.04
N GLN A 224 3.68 1.74 18.04
CA GLN A 224 5.06 1.89 18.53
C GLN A 224 6.09 1.53 17.47
N GLN A 225 5.83 0.49 16.66
CA GLN A 225 6.76 0.09 15.61
C GLN A 225 6.81 1.07 14.44
N LEU A 226 5.69 1.72 14.13
CA LEU A 226 5.57 2.69 13.04
C LEU A 226 6.01 4.10 13.44
N GLU A 227 6.10 4.38 14.74
CA GLU A 227 6.51 5.64 15.37
C GLU A 227 5.62 6.86 15.10
N HIS A 228 4.93 6.90 13.96
CA HIS A 228 4.02 7.97 13.55
C HIS A 228 2.83 7.42 12.74
N PRO A 229 1.73 8.18 12.65
CA PRO A 229 0.66 7.87 11.70
C PRO A 229 1.20 7.72 10.29
N ASN A 230 0.74 6.69 9.59
CA ASN A 230 1.18 6.37 8.23
C ASN A 230 0.00 6.27 7.25
N ASN A 231 -1.06 7.05 7.48
CA ASN A 231 -2.24 7.08 6.63
C ASN A 231 -2.27 8.35 5.75
N ARG A 232 -2.46 8.18 4.44
CA ARG A 232 -2.78 9.27 3.54
C ARG A 232 -4.18 9.83 3.89
N PRO A 233 -4.40 11.15 3.85
CA PRO A 233 -5.75 11.71 3.99
C PRO A 233 -6.73 11.16 2.94
N VAL A 234 -8.01 11.07 3.29
CA VAL A 234 -9.07 10.71 2.33
C VAL A 234 -9.10 11.69 1.15
N GLN A 235 -9.30 11.14 -0.03
CA GLN A 235 -9.33 11.87 -1.29
C GLN A 235 -10.79 12.04 -1.75
N PRO A 236 -11.11 13.11 -2.51
CA PRO A 236 -12.45 13.30 -3.04
C PRO A 236 -12.93 12.11 -3.87
N GLN A 237 -14.15 11.63 -3.64
CA GLN A 237 -14.73 10.54 -4.45
C GLN A 237 -14.87 10.94 -5.93
N ASN A 238 -15.09 12.22 -6.22
CA ASN A 238 -15.32 12.76 -7.57
C ASN A 238 -16.44 11.98 -8.29
N ALA A 239 -16.27 11.66 -9.58
CA ALA A 239 -17.28 10.99 -10.38
C ALA A 239 -17.43 9.48 -10.12
N ARG A 240 -16.65 8.92 -9.17
CA ARG A 240 -16.60 7.47 -8.93
C ARG A 240 -17.84 6.99 -8.21
N LEU A 241 -18.31 5.80 -8.59
CA LEU A 241 -19.28 5.04 -7.81
C LEU A 241 -18.54 4.05 -6.91
N VAL A 242 -19.06 3.86 -5.70
CA VAL A 242 -18.72 2.72 -4.85
C VAL A 242 -19.84 1.71 -5.00
N LEU A 243 -19.52 0.49 -5.41
CA LEU A 243 -20.48 -0.61 -5.56
C LEU A 243 -20.51 -1.45 -4.30
N GLU A 244 -21.66 -2.03 -3.95
CA GLU A 244 -21.83 -2.81 -2.72
C GLU A 244 -22.79 -4.00 -2.79
#